data_AF-A0A5Y7DEE8-F1
#
_entry.id   AF-A0A5Y7DEE8-F1
#
_cell.length_a   1.000
_cell.length_b   1.000
_cell.length_c   1.000
_cell.angle_alpha   90.00
_cell.angle_beta   90.00
_cell.angle_gamma   90.00
#
_symmetry.space_group_name_H-M   'P 1'
#
loop_
_entity.id
_entity.type
_entity.pdbx_description
1 polymer ?
#
loop_
_entity_poly.entity_id
_entity_poly.type
_entity_poly.pdbx_seq_one_letter_code
_entity_poly.pdbx_strand_id
1 'polypeptide(L)'
;MYFLETKEAAQVYNVSEGALRLAVTRNSNKYEWLKVDNANGGRGGKKLLFKISKEQLLTAFNQELISKNTLIFDEKMQKVNLCEITAIDNLKTINNSLNTSNLNLTESKINNDLAVLNLKFENLSDEIKNNAREKLKALKQVEKYIEGGLKQKRALEILNIKKDVFMKWQQSFKTHDILGL
;
A
#
# COMPACT_ATOMS: atom_id res chain seq x y z
N MET A 1 -2.35 18.33 -5.48
CA MET A 1 -1.75 18.23 -4.13
C MET A 1 -2.89 17.98 -3.14
N TYR A 2 -2.63 17.34 -2.01
CA TYR A 2 -3.70 16.95 -1.09
C TYR A 2 -3.52 17.58 0.29
N PHE A 3 -4.59 17.60 1.08
CA PHE A 3 -4.60 18.16 2.41
C PHE A 3 -5.18 17.14 3.40
N LEU A 4 -4.50 16.95 4.52
CA LEU A 4 -4.93 16.10 5.63
C LEU A 4 -5.04 16.89 6.92
N GLU A 5 -5.84 16.36 7.85
CA GLU A 5 -5.91 16.88 9.20
C GLU A 5 -4.61 16.64 9.98
N THR A 6 -4.41 17.41 11.06
CA THR A 6 -3.17 17.39 11.85
C THR A 6 -2.75 15.99 12.32
N LYS A 7 -3.71 15.16 12.75
CA LYS A 7 -3.45 13.80 13.25
C LYS A 7 -2.87 12.90 12.16
N GLU A 8 -3.54 12.86 11.02
CA GLU A 8 -3.17 12.03 9.88
C GLU A 8 -1.88 12.55 9.25
N ALA A 9 -1.74 13.87 9.12
CA ALA A 9 -0.51 14.49 8.63
C ALA A 9 0.70 14.21 9.52
N ALA A 10 0.52 14.14 10.85
CA ALA A 10 1.58 13.81 11.79
C ALA A 10 2.14 12.40 11.52
N GLN A 11 1.25 11.44 11.22
CA GLN A 11 1.64 10.08 10.85
C GLN A 11 2.39 10.06 9.51
N VAL A 12 1.88 10.77 8.49
CA VAL A 12 2.54 10.85 7.17
C VAL A 12 3.94 11.46 7.25
N TYR A 13 4.12 12.49 8.07
CA TYR A 13 5.42 13.14 8.27
C TYR A 13 6.31 12.45 9.30
N ASN A 14 5.82 11.39 9.96
CA ASN A 14 6.49 10.72 11.07
C ASN A 14 6.94 11.70 12.17
N VAL A 15 6.05 12.58 12.60
CA VAL A 15 6.26 13.55 13.68
C VAL A 15 5.08 13.55 14.65
N SER A 16 5.22 14.22 15.79
CA SER A 16 4.09 14.41 16.71
C SER A 16 3.14 15.51 16.22
N GLU A 17 1.85 15.41 16.56
CA GLU A 17 0.89 16.49 16.31
C GLU A 17 1.34 17.83 16.93
N GLY A 18 1.97 17.76 18.10
CA GLY A 18 2.53 18.91 18.79
C GLY A 18 3.62 19.60 17.97
N ALA A 19 4.47 18.84 17.27
CA ALA A 19 5.50 19.38 16.39
C ALA A 19 4.89 20.14 15.21
N LEU A 20 3.82 19.60 14.61
CA LEU A 20 3.09 20.29 13.54
C LEU A 20 2.42 21.57 14.03
N ARG A 21 1.73 21.53 15.18
CA ARG A 21 1.13 22.73 15.79
C ARG A 21 2.20 23.77 16.15
N LEU A 22 3.33 23.34 16.69
CA LEU A 22 4.46 24.22 16.99
C LEU A 22 5.03 24.86 15.73
N ALA A 23 5.20 24.11 14.64
CA ALA A 23 5.64 24.63 13.36
C ALA A 23 4.70 25.73 12.84
N VAL A 24 3.39 25.52 12.96
CA VAL A 24 2.36 26.53 12.64
C VAL A 24 2.49 27.76 13.53
N THR A 25 2.59 27.61 14.86
CA THR A 25 2.72 28.75 15.79
C THR A 25 4.00 29.56 15.56
N ARG A 26 5.08 28.90 15.13
CA ARG A 26 6.37 29.53 14.81
C ARG A 26 6.42 30.06 13.37
N ASN A 27 5.34 29.92 12.61
CA ASN A 27 5.25 30.27 11.20
C ASN A 27 6.39 29.68 10.35
N SER A 28 6.73 28.42 10.61
CA SER A 28 7.77 27.69 9.88
C SER A 28 7.27 27.30 8.49
N ASN A 29 8.15 27.40 7.49
CA ASN A 29 7.92 26.94 6.12
C ASN A 29 8.15 25.42 5.93
N LYS A 30 8.52 24.68 6.99
CA LYS A 30 8.88 23.26 6.89
C LYS A 30 7.69 22.37 6.50
N TYR A 31 6.50 22.69 6.99
CA TYR A 31 5.27 21.98 6.67
C TYR A 31 4.30 23.02 6.15
N GLU A 32 3.90 22.93 4.89
CA GLU A 32 2.88 23.82 4.34
C GLU A 32 1.52 23.47 4.94
N TRP A 33 0.76 24.49 5.33
CA TRP A 33 -0.52 24.32 6.02
C TRP A 33 -1.52 25.39 5.62
N LEU A 34 -2.79 25.06 5.78
CA LEU A 34 -3.93 25.95 5.60
C LEU A 34 -4.79 25.95 6.85
N LYS A 35 -5.34 27.13 7.12
CA LYS A 35 -6.25 27.37 8.22
C LYS A 35 -7.68 27.33 7.67
N VAL A 36 -8.48 26.41 8.18
CA VAL A 36 -9.90 26.37 7.86
C VAL A 36 -10.65 26.95 9.06
N ASP A 37 -11.25 28.12 8.83
CA ASP A 37 -12.15 28.71 9.80
C ASP A 37 -13.43 27.88 9.87
N ASN A 38 -13.87 27.60 11.09
CA ASN A 38 -15.09 26.85 11.31
C ASN A 38 -16.27 27.79 11.07
N ALA A 39 -17.07 27.55 10.02
CA ALA A 39 -18.19 28.41 9.63
C ALA A 39 -19.17 28.65 10.78
N ASN A 40 -19.27 27.71 11.73
CA ASN A 40 -20.23 27.76 12.84
C ASN A 40 -19.66 28.23 14.18
N GLY A 41 -18.46 28.84 14.23
CA GLY A 41 -17.97 29.58 15.42
C GLY A 41 -17.90 28.79 16.75
N GLY A 42 -17.95 27.45 16.71
CA GLY A 42 -18.05 26.62 17.90
C GLY A 42 -16.73 26.44 18.67
N ARG A 43 -16.85 26.05 19.95
CA ARG A 43 -15.75 25.69 20.87
C ARG A 43 -15.00 24.44 20.37
N GLY A 44 -14.16 24.60 19.35
CA GLY A 44 -13.37 23.51 18.76
C GLY A 44 -11.98 23.91 18.27
N GLY A 45 -11.61 25.18 18.41
CA GLY A 45 -10.39 25.70 17.79
C GLY A 45 -10.48 25.71 16.27
N LYS A 46 -9.50 26.34 15.63
CA LYS A 46 -9.44 26.42 14.16
C LYS A 46 -8.82 25.14 13.62
N LYS A 47 -9.40 24.60 12.53
CA LYS A 47 -8.95 23.32 11.96
C LYS A 47 -7.73 23.57 11.07
N LEU A 48 -6.67 22.82 11.30
CA LEU A 48 -5.41 22.91 10.55
C LEU A 48 -5.34 21.76 9.56
N LEU A 49 -5.18 22.11 8.29
CA LEU A 49 -4.93 21.16 7.21
C LEU A 49 -3.49 21.30 6.75
N PHE A 50 -2.80 20.18 6.58
CA PHE A 50 -1.41 20.12 6.14
C PHE A 50 -1.33 19.60 4.72
N LYS A 51 -0.54 20.29 3.90
CA LYS A 51 -0.36 19.98 2.48
C LYS A 51 0.57 18.79 2.31
N ILE A 52 0.09 17.75 1.65
CA ILE A 52 0.79 16.49 1.46
C ILE A 52 0.86 16.18 -0.02
N SER A 53 2.02 15.66 -0.45
CA SER A 53 2.19 15.23 -1.83
C SER A 53 1.39 13.96 -2.11
N LYS A 54 1.06 13.73 -3.38
CA LYS A 54 0.38 12.50 -3.79
C LYS A 54 1.19 11.25 -3.41
N GLU A 55 2.49 11.30 -3.63
CA GLU A 55 3.42 10.21 -3.32
C GLU A 55 3.41 9.89 -1.82
N GLN A 56 3.54 10.90 -0.96
CA GLN A 56 3.49 10.73 0.50
C GLN A 56 2.17 10.11 0.97
N LEU A 57 1.04 10.50 0.35
CA LEU A 57 -0.27 9.94 0.64
C LEU A 57 -0.34 8.44 0.28
N LEU A 58 0.16 8.06 -0.90
CA LEU A 58 0.19 6.67 -1.35
C LEU A 58 1.13 5.82 -0.49
N THR A 59 2.32 6.34 -0.16
CA THR A 59 3.28 5.66 0.72
C THR A 59 2.67 5.42 2.10
N ALA A 60 2.05 6.45 2.69
CA ALA A 60 1.41 6.32 4.00
C ALA A 60 0.23 5.34 3.99
N PHE A 61 -0.51 5.27 2.89
CA PHE A 61 -1.58 4.28 2.73
C PHE A 61 -1.05 2.86 2.62
N ASN A 62 0.00 2.64 1.82
CA ASN A 62 0.64 1.34 1.66
C ASN A 62 1.31 0.85 2.96
N GLN A 63 1.77 1.78 3.79
CA GLN A 63 2.31 1.50 5.13
C GLN A 63 1.21 1.36 6.19
N GLU A 64 -0.07 1.42 5.82
CA GLU A 64 -1.23 1.35 6.73
C GLU A 64 -1.25 2.45 7.81
N LEU A 65 -0.51 3.55 7.60
CA LEU A 65 -0.50 4.69 8.51
C LEU A 65 -1.82 5.47 8.46
N ILE A 66 -2.42 5.53 7.25
CA ILE A 66 -3.71 6.16 7.01
C ILE A 66 -4.70 5.13 6.44
N SER A 67 -5.97 5.24 6.82
CA SER A 67 -7.02 4.30 6.42
C SER A 67 -7.77 4.75 5.16
N LYS A 68 -8.56 3.86 4.56
CA LYS A 68 -9.48 4.21 3.44
C LYS A 68 -10.50 5.29 3.82
N ASN A 69 -10.81 5.43 5.11
CA ASN A 69 -11.79 6.39 5.64
C ASN A 69 -11.17 7.75 5.99
N THR A 70 -9.87 7.92 5.75
CA THR A 70 -9.15 9.16 6.03
C THR A 70 -9.75 10.32 5.24
N LEU A 71 -10.00 11.44 5.92
CA LEU A 71 -10.52 12.65 5.29
C LEU A 71 -9.41 13.34 4.50
N ILE A 72 -9.50 13.24 3.18
CA ILE A 72 -8.55 13.85 2.24
C ILE A 72 -9.27 14.96 1.49
N PHE A 73 -8.61 16.11 1.41
CA PHE A 73 -9.11 17.24 0.63
C PHE A 73 -8.17 17.52 -0.55
N ASP A 74 -8.74 17.82 -1.71
CA ASP A 74 -7.97 18.29 -2.86
C ASP A 74 -7.70 19.81 -2.76
N GLU A 75 -6.96 20.36 -3.72
CA GLU A 75 -6.64 21.80 -3.78
C GLU A 75 -7.87 22.70 -3.76
N LYS A 76 -9.00 22.22 -4.29
CA LYS A 76 -10.29 22.93 -4.28
C LYS A 76 -11.07 22.77 -2.97
N MET A 77 -10.48 22.21 -1.92
CA MET A 77 -11.12 21.89 -0.63
C MET A 77 -12.33 20.95 -0.76
N GLN A 78 -12.37 20.16 -1.82
CA GLN A 78 -13.37 19.12 -2.01
C GLN A 78 -12.88 17.82 -1.38
N LYS A 79 -13.78 17.10 -0.70
CA LYS A 79 -13.48 15.79 -0.14
C LYS A 79 -13.28 14.80 -1.28
N VAL A 80 -12.16 14.09 -1.28
CA VAL A 80 -11.82 13.08 -2.28
C VAL A 80 -11.59 11.75 -1.61
N ASN A 81 -12.06 10.67 -2.24
CA ASN A 81 -11.78 9.33 -1.74
C ASN A 81 -10.42 8.84 -2.22
N LEU A 82 -9.69 8.15 -1.35
CA LEU A 82 -8.36 7.62 -1.67
C LEU A 82 -8.39 6.63 -2.86
N CYS A 83 -9.47 5.87 -3.01
CA CYS A 83 -9.68 4.96 -4.15
C CYS A 83 -9.72 5.69 -5.50
N GLU A 84 -10.30 6.90 -5.54
CA GLU A 84 -10.39 7.72 -6.76
C GLU A 84 -8.99 8.23 -7.16
N ILE A 85 -8.16 8.57 -6.16
CA ILE A 85 -6.77 9.03 -6.35
C ILE A 85 -5.89 7.92 -6.96
N THR A 86 -6.07 6.68 -6.49
CA THR A 86 -5.35 5.50 -7.01
C THR A 86 -5.80 5.07 -8.40
N ALA A 87 -7.10 5.21 -8.72
CA ALA A 87 -7.64 4.85 -10.03
C ALA A 87 -7.14 5.78 -11.16
N ILE A 88 -6.94 7.07 -10.85
CA ILE A 88 -6.39 8.05 -11.80
C ILE A 88 -4.94 7.74 -12.16
N ASP A 89 -4.14 7.19 -11.24
CA ASP A 89 -2.78 6.77 -11.57
C ASP A 89 -2.74 5.52 -12.43
N ASN A 90 -3.65 4.56 -12.24
CA ASN A 90 -3.71 3.43 -13.17
C ASN A 90 -3.98 3.90 -14.61
N LEU A 91 -4.83 4.90 -14.80
CA LEU A 91 -5.10 5.47 -16.13
C LEU A 91 -3.93 6.34 -16.66
N LYS A 92 -3.24 7.11 -15.81
CA LYS A 92 -2.08 7.92 -16.22
C LYS A 92 -0.81 7.09 -16.43
N THR A 93 -0.58 6.05 -15.64
CA THR A 93 0.56 5.13 -15.81
C THR A 93 0.38 4.30 -17.08
N ILE A 94 -0.84 3.90 -17.45
CA ILE A 94 -1.12 3.26 -18.76
C ILE A 94 -0.84 4.22 -19.92
N ASN A 95 -1.19 5.51 -19.77
CA ASN A 95 -0.99 6.50 -20.83
C ASN A 95 0.46 7.02 -20.93
N ASN A 96 1.22 7.02 -19.82
CA ASN A 96 2.63 7.45 -19.80
C ASN A 96 3.63 6.30 -19.96
N SER A 97 3.30 5.03 -19.69
CA SER A 97 4.25 3.92 -19.90
C SER A 97 4.56 3.63 -21.37
N LEU A 98 3.86 4.29 -22.29
CA LEU A 98 4.15 4.23 -23.73
C LEU A 98 5.31 5.16 -24.14
N ASN A 99 5.72 6.11 -23.30
CA ASN A 99 6.79 7.05 -23.61
C ASN A 99 7.74 7.23 -22.42
N THR A 100 9.04 7.19 -22.69
CA THR A 100 10.17 7.38 -21.76
C THR A 100 10.60 6.14 -20.97
N SER A 101 11.35 5.29 -21.67
CA SER A 101 12.52 4.61 -21.13
C SER A 101 13.47 5.60 -20.42
N ASN A 102 14.21 5.08 -19.43
CA ASN A 102 15.25 5.71 -18.60
C ASN A 102 14.80 6.14 -17.22
N LEU A 103 14.71 5.16 -16.30
CA LEU A 103 14.64 5.42 -14.87
C LEU A 103 16.04 5.25 -14.26
N ASN A 104 16.62 6.39 -13.88
CA ASN A 104 17.85 6.49 -13.09
C ASN A 104 17.51 6.12 -11.63
N LEU A 105 18.02 4.99 -11.16
CA LEU A 105 17.86 4.52 -9.77
C LEU A 105 18.97 5.12 -8.91
N THR A 106 18.63 6.07 -8.03
CA THR A 106 19.48 6.38 -6.86
C THR A 106 18.72 6.05 -5.58
N GLU A 107 19.16 4.92 -5.02
CA GLU A 107 19.32 4.61 -3.61
C GLU A 107 18.15 4.85 -2.63
N SER A 108 17.49 3.73 -2.27
CA SER A 108 17.07 3.48 -0.90
C SER A 108 17.44 2.05 -0.54
N LYS A 109 18.49 1.91 0.29
CA LYS A 109 18.95 0.67 0.91
C LYS A 109 17.92 0.16 1.93
N ILE A 110 16.81 -0.41 1.48
CA ILE A 110 16.02 -1.42 2.20
C ILE A 110 15.38 -2.31 1.12
N ASN A 111 15.64 -3.62 1.17
CA ASN A 111 15.11 -4.69 0.31
C ASN A 111 15.71 -4.86 -1.09
N ASN A 112 17.05 -4.82 -1.22
CA ASN A 112 17.70 -5.26 -2.46
C ASN A 112 17.30 -6.69 -2.84
N ASP A 113 17.16 -7.62 -1.88
CA ASP A 113 16.80 -9.00 -2.21
C ASP A 113 15.36 -9.15 -2.67
N LEU A 114 14.38 -8.57 -1.97
CA LEU A 114 12.96 -8.66 -2.36
C LEU A 114 12.68 -7.93 -3.68
N ALA A 115 13.31 -6.79 -3.92
CA ALA A 115 13.20 -6.07 -5.19
C ALA A 115 13.86 -6.85 -6.34
N VAL A 116 15.04 -7.44 -6.12
CA VAL A 116 15.72 -8.30 -7.11
C VAL A 116 14.93 -9.59 -7.37
N LEU A 117 14.34 -10.19 -6.34
CA LEU A 117 13.49 -11.37 -6.44
C LEU A 117 12.18 -11.06 -7.19
N ASN A 118 11.53 -9.93 -6.90
CA ASN A 118 10.35 -9.48 -7.63
C ASN A 118 10.67 -9.15 -9.09
N LEU A 119 11.80 -8.50 -9.37
CA LEU A 119 12.28 -8.28 -10.74
C LEU A 119 12.56 -9.61 -11.46
N LYS A 120 13.12 -10.61 -10.76
CA LYS A 120 13.31 -11.96 -11.31
C LYS A 120 11.99 -12.63 -11.64
N PHE A 121 10.99 -12.57 -10.76
CA PHE A 121 9.67 -13.16 -11.02
C PHE A 121 8.98 -12.47 -12.20
N GLU A 122 9.03 -11.14 -12.25
CA GLU A 122 8.39 -10.37 -13.33
C GLU A 122 9.06 -10.57 -14.70
N ASN A 123 10.33 -10.96 -14.73
CA ASN A 123 11.04 -11.31 -15.96
C ASN A 123 10.84 -12.77 -16.41
N LEU A 124 10.12 -13.61 -15.65
CA LEU A 124 9.75 -14.97 -16.06
C LEU A 124 8.62 -14.96 -17.09
N SER A 125 8.48 -16.06 -17.84
CA SER A 125 7.37 -16.24 -18.77
C SER A 125 6.02 -16.28 -18.05
N ASP A 126 4.98 -15.83 -18.73
CA ASP A 126 3.61 -15.79 -18.18
C ASP A 126 3.10 -17.19 -17.78
N GLU A 127 3.57 -18.24 -18.46
CA GLU A 127 3.25 -19.63 -18.12
C GLU A 127 3.78 -20.03 -16.75
N ILE A 128 5.05 -19.68 -16.44
CA ILE A 128 5.66 -19.96 -15.14
C ILE A 128 4.97 -19.15 -14.04
N LYS A 129 4.67 -17.88 -14.31
CA LYS A 129 3.93 -17.01 -13.38
C LYS A 129 2.54 -17.56 -13.06
N ASN A 130 1.81 -18.00 -14.07
CA ASN A 130 0.47 -18.57 -13.90
C ASN A 130 0.51 -19.88 -13.12
N ASN A 131 1.48 -20.75 -13.40
CA ASN A 131 1.68 -22.00 -12.65
C ASN A 131 1.95 -21.73 -11.16
N ALA A 132 2.87 -20.81 -10.84
CA ALA A 132 3.15 -20.41 -9.45
C ALA A 132 1.92 -19.82 -8.75
N ARG A 133 1.12 -18.99 -9.45
CA ARG A 133 -0.13 -18.43 -8.93
C ARG A 133 -1.20 -19.48 -8.68
N GLU A 134 -1.33 -20.48 -9.55
CA GLU A 134 -2.26 -21.60 -9.37
C GLU A 134 -1.89 -22.45 -8.15
N LYS A 135 -0.60 -22.76 -7.97
CA LYS A 135 -0.08 -23.45 -6.78
C LYS A 135 -0.36 -22.64 -5.51
N LEU A 136 -0.13 -21.33 -5.53
CA LEU A 136 -0.42 -20.45 -4.41
C LEU A 136 -1.91 -20.43 -4.05
N LYS A 137 -2.78 -20.41 -5.07
CA LYS A 137 -4.24 -20.48 -4.88
C LYS A 137 -4.63 -21.81 -4.22
N ALA A 138 -4.04 -22.92 -4.65
CA ALA A 138 -4.27 -24.23 -4.04
C ALA A 138 -3.82 -24.29 -2.57
N LEU A 139 -2.63 -23.74 -2.25
CA LEU A 139 -2.14 -23.66 -0.87
C LEU A 139 -3.13 -22.92 0.05
N LYS A 140 -3.53 -21.71 -0.35
CA LYS A 140 -4.48 -20.88 0.40
C LYS A 140 -5.84 -21.55 0.56
N GLN A 141 -6.29 -22.30 -0.46
CA GLN A 141 -7.56 -23.01 -0.40
C GLN A 141 -7.52 -24.18 0.58
N VAL A 142 -6.41 -24.93 0.66
CA VAL A 142 -6.22 -25.98 1.67
C VAL A 142 -6.21 -25.37 3.08
N GLU A 143 -5.53 -24.25 3.28
CA GLU A 143 -5.50 -23.55 4.58
C GLU A 143 -6.91 -23.13 5.03
N LYS A 144 -7.70 -22.54 4.13
CA LYS A 144 -9.10 -22.18 4.42
C LYS A 144 -9.96 -23.39 4.79
N TYR A 145 -9.77 -24.54 4.14
CA TYR A 145 -10.48 -25.75 4.52
C TYR A 145 -10.08 -26.22 5.92
N ILE A 146 -8.79 -26.13 6.27
CA ILE A 146 -8.29 -26.50 7.59
C ILE A 146 -8.85 -25.56 8.67
N GLU A 147 -8.84 -24.24 8.42
CA GLU A 147 -9.46 -23.22 9.29
C GLU A 147 -10.96 -23.48 9.49
N GLY A 148 -11.65 -23.94 8.44
CA GLY A 148 -13.05 -24.37 8.50
C GLY A 148 -13.29 -25.72 9.21
N GLY A 149 -12.26 -26.32 9.83
CA GLY A 149 -12.36 -27.56 10.60
C GLY A 149 -12.21 -28.84 9.78
N LEU A 150 -11.87 -28.75 8.48
CA LEU A 150 -11.63 -29.93 7.65
C LEU A 150 -10.25 -30.53 7.94
N LYS A 151 -10.17 -31.86 8.03
CA LYS A 151 -8.87 -32.54 8.13
C LYS A 151 -8.06 -32.32 6.85
N GLN A 152 -6.77 -32.00 6.98
CA GLN A 152 -5.86 -31.76 5.84
C GLN A 152 -5.94 -32.84 4.76
N LYS A 153 -6.00 -34.12 5.15
CA LYS A 153 -6.14 -35.24 4.20
C LYS A 153 -7.38 -35.07 3.29
N ARG A 154 -8.52 -34.67 3.87
CA ARG A 154 -9.78 -34.47 3.16
C ARG A 154 -9.73 -33.24 2.26
N ALA A 155 -9.10 -32.16 2.72
CA ALA A 155 -8.90 -30.95 1.92
C ALA A 155 -8.04 -31.22 0.66
N LEU A 156 -7.00 -32.04 0.79
CA LEU A 156 -6.14 -32.46 -0.31
C LEU A 156 -6.85 -33.38 -1.30
N GLU A 157 -7.71 -34.29 -0.81
CA GLU A 157 -8.58 -35.13 -1.65
C GLU A 157 -9.53 -34.28 -2.51
N ILE A 158 -10.15 -33.24 -1.93
CA ILE A 158 -11.08 -32.34 -2.65
C ILE A 158 -10.38 -31.60 -3.79
N LEU A 159 -9.15 -31.15 -3.56
CA LEU A 159 -8.37 -30.41 -4.56
C LEU A 159 -7.58 -31.33 -5.49
N ASN A 160 -7.69 -32.66 -5.31
CA ASN A 160 -6.95 -33.68 -6.05
C ASN A 160 -5.43 -33.48 -6.03
N ILE A 161 -4.88 -33.09 -4.87
CA ILE A 161 -3.44 -32.83 -4.68
C ILE A 161 -2.83 -33.95 -3.85
N LYS A 162 -1.72 -34.51 -4.35
CA LYS A 162 -0.93 -35.49 -3.58
C LYS A 162 -0.27 -34.81 -2.38
N LYS A 163 -0.32 -35.47 -1.22
CA LYS A 163 0.25 -34.97 0.04
C LYS A 163 1.72 -34.56 -0.08
N ASP A 164 2.54 -35.39 -0.73
CA ASP A 164 3.98 -35.12 -0.87
C ASP A 164 4.25 -33.87 -1.72
N VAL A 165 3.45 -33.65 -2.75
CA VAL A 165 3.54 -32.47 -3.63
C VAL A 165 3.15 -31.22 -2.86
N PHE A 166 2.05 -31.28 -2.11
CA PHE A 166 1.59 -30.18 -1.28
C PHE A 166 2.62 -29.77 -0.22
N MET A 167 3.21 -30.75 0.49
CA MET A 167 4.22 -30.48 1.52
C MET A 167 5.48 -29.84 0.91
N LYS A 168 5.90 -30.27 -0.29
CA LYS A 168 7.00 -29.63 -1.02
C LYS A 168 6.67 -28.17 -1.35
N TRP A 169 5.48 -27.89 -1.87
CA TRP A 169 5.05 -26.52 -2.15
C TRP A 169 5.00 -25.65 -0.90
N GLN A 170 4.44 -26.17 0.20
CA GLN A 170 4.43 -25.44 1.47
C GLN A 170 5.84 -25.12 1.98
N GLN A 171 6.77 -26.07 1.89
CA GLN A 171 8.14 -25.85 2.33
C GLN A 171 8.84 -24.82 1.45
N SER A 172 8.75 -24.96 0.13
CA SER A 172 9.37 -24.02 -0.81
C SER A 172 8.78 -22.62 -0.71
N PHE A 173 7.46 -22.51 -0.49
CA PHE A 173 6.81 -21.22 -0.29
C PHE A 173 7.26 -20.54 1.01
N LYS A 174 7.44 -21.31 2.10
CA LYS A 174 7.97 -20.74 3.36
C LYS A 174 9.40 -20.24 3.25
N THR A 175 10.22 -20.85 2.38
CA THR A 175 11.64 -20.48 2.24
C THR A 175 11.88 -19.40 1.20
N HIS A 176 11.11 -19.37 0.11
CA HIS A 176 11.38 -18.56 -1.07
C HIS A 176 10.14 -17.82 -1.60
N ASP A 177 9.05 -17.75 -0.83
CA ASP A 177 7.77 -17.16 -1.24
C ASP A 177 7.29 -17.70 -2.60
N ILE A 178 6.65 -16.85 -3.41
CA ILE A 178 6.07 -17.24 -4.71
C ILE A 178 7.12 -17.75 -5.71
N LEU A 179 8.39 -17.39 -5.55
CA LEU A 179 9.48 -17.88 -6.38
C LEU A 179 9.86 -19.33 -6.09
N GLY A 180 9.48 -19.85 -4.92
CA GLY A 180 9.65 -21.25 -4.56
C GLY A 180 8.60 -22.18 -5.17
N LEU A 181 7.54 -21.65 -5.79
CA LEU A 181 6.41 -22.39 -6.34
C LEU A 181 6.54 -22.60 -7.84
#